data_AF-A0ABD3PB66-F1
#
_entry.id   AF-A0ABD3PB66-F1
#
_cell.length_a   1.000
_cell.length_b   1.000
_cell.length_c   1.000
_cell.angle_alpha   90.00
_cell.angle_beta   90.00
_cell.angle_gamma   90.00
#
_symmetry.space_group_name_H-M   'P 1'
#
loop_
_entity.id
_entity.type
_entity.pdbx_description
1 polymer ?
#
loop_
_entity_poly.entity_id
_entity_poly.type
_entity_poly.pdbx_seq_one_letter_code
_entity_poly.pdbx_strand_id
1 'polypeptide(L)'
;MDNPTTPANNVASKASSRTKLDKTIARSILVLFLTACTITTTSHHMVNRDLKQKAEKDSALLSVPKPRIREAAKGGLPPIPDFVKKKTAEHHRHEIEAKVEQARKALEEAQARLAVEIKQSTETSITADTMERSTRGATGDTTKDDPNRTNVYPYPYETISPKSKVLLQPTFGSHRANKNAVFAFAEGYPLDVYVTFVESLKLTGFDGDVVFAVSSESEMKRDVADYLKSYSDSNVDGIQVISYSLPWECYRKNGARILSTNGKGTGSTTNNGFSDCQIHGIYSNEDGSPANDPRTARPVATARYEMYWIWSLQYEASSRILILDVRDSYFQSNPFVFFEQSATSDHECSLDLFEENREAVNIGKSSYNSKWVKTAYGNNIYETMSDKPVICSGSTMGGQKAIELYTRATVAQFDKNKCKQVGCDQGFHNFLYYDPSGVFNSELTKNKCKVNVHKQGEGAVNNLAAMRTSSLRSQGVLIDGNGSFEDGFAVVNSDKTLSPVVHQFDRDNELKGIIRNRTRLLVKKWAQSRNLGVKALR
;
A
#
# COMPACT_ATOMS: atom_id res chain seq x y z
N MET A 1 -33.02 6.97 -65.01
CA MET A 1 -33.85 6.00 -64.29
C MET A 1 -32.92 5.01 -63.63
N ASP A 2 -33.33 4.54 -62.45
CA ASP A 2 -32.77 3.43 -61.67
C ASP A 2 -31.80 3.74 -60.51
N ASN A 3 -32.38 3.69 -59.31
CA ASN A 3 -31.76 3.49 -58.00
C ASN A 3 -31.08 2.11 -57.91
N PRO A 4 -30.15 1.95 -56.94
CA PRO A 4 -30.32 0.82 -56.03
C PRO A 4 -30.15 1.15 -54.54
N THR A 5 -30.89 0.34 -53.79
CA THR A 5 -31.19 0.25 -52.35
C THR A 5 -30.02 -0.08 -51.43
N THR A 6 -30.02 0.54 -50.24
CA THR A 6 -29.23 0.18 -49.05
C THR A 6 -29.86 -0.98 -48.27
N PRO A 7 -29.09 -1.94 -47.72
CA PRO A 7 -29.58 -2.85 -46.69
C PRO A 7 -29.12 -2.41 -45.28
N ALA A 8 -30.09 -2.38 -44.36
CA ALA A 8 -29.88 -2.31 -42.92
C ALA A 8 -29.75 -3.74 -42.32
N ASN A 9 -29.18 -3.78 -41.11
CA ASN A 9 -29.18 -4.85 -40.09
C ASN A 9 -27.94 -5.76 -39.98
N ASN A 10 -27.19 -5.59 -38.88
CA ASN A 10 -26.70 -6.69 -38.02
C ASN A 10 -25.97 -6.16 -36.76
N VAL A 11 -26.72 -5.75 -35.73
CA VAL A 11 -26.14 -5.42 -34.39
C VAL A 11 -26.79 -6.24 -33.26
N ALA A 12 -27.88 -6.97 -33.51
CA ALA A 12 -28.64 -7.63 -32.45
C ALA A 12 -28.08 -9.01 -31.99
N SER A 13 -27.17 -9.66 -32.72
CA SER A 13 -26.72 -11.02 -32.37
C SER A 13 -25.55 -11.10 -31.37
N LYS A 14 -24.72 -10.05 -31.26
CA LYS A 14 -23.52 -10.06 -30.39
C LYS A 14 -23.84 -9.88 -28.89
N ALA A 15 -24.87 -9.12 -28.53
CA ALA A 15 -25.26 -8.91 -27.13
C ALA A 15 -25.83 -10.17 -26.44
N SER A 16 -26.36 -11.12 -27.22
CA SER A 16 -26.98 -12.36 -26.72
C SER A 16 -25.96 -13.42 -26.25
N SER A 17 -24.74 -13.40 -26.80
CA SER A 17 -23.70 -14.38 -26.46
C SER A 17 -22.97 -14.05 -25.14
N ARG A 18 -22.59 -12.78 -24.93
CA ARG A 18 -21.98 -12.31 -23.67
C ARG A 18 -22.91 -12.50 -22.46
N THR A 19 -24.20 -12.17 -22.62
CA THR A 19 -25.18 -12.32 -21.54
C THR A 19 -25.47 -13.78 -21.15
N LYS A 20 -25.18 -14.77 -22.00
CA LYS A 20 -25.26 -16.19 -21.65
C LYS A 20 -24.04 -16.69 -20.89
N LEU A 21 -22.84 -16.21 -21.22
CA LEU A 21 -21.60 -16.57 -20.53
C LEU A 21 -21.60 -16.03 -19.09
N ASP A 22 -21.98 -14.77 -18.91
CA ASP A 22 -22.04 -14.11 -17.59
C ASP A 22 -23.03 -14.80 -16.64
N LYS A 23 -24.18 -15.26 -17.17
CA LYS A 23 -25.18 -16.00 -16.38
C LYS A 23 -24.71 -17.38 -15.95
N THR A 24 -23.83 -18.02 -16.73
CA THR A 24 -23.30 -19.35 -16.41
C THR A 24 -22.26 -19.25 -15.31
N ILE A 25 -21.33 -18.29 -15.44
CA ILE A 25 -20.31 -18.01 -14.41
C ILE A 25 -20.97 -17.59 -13.08
N ALA A 26 -21.96 -16.70 -13.13
CA ALA A 26 -22.68 -16.27 -11.93
C ALA A 26 -23.41 -17.42 -11.21
N ARG A 27 -23.96 -18.38 -11.96
CA ARG A 27 -24.60 -19.58 -11.38
C ARG A 27 -23.58 -20.50 -10.71
N SER A 28 -22.44 -20.74 -11.33
CA SER A 28 -21.39 -21.60 -10.74
C SER A 28 -20.81 -20.99 -9.46
N ILE A 29 -20.60 -19.67 -9.43
CA ILE A 29 -20.16 -18.95 -8.21
C ILE A 29 -21.21 -19.06 -7.10
N LEU A 30 -22.51 -18.89 -7.42
CA LEU A 30 -23.59 -18.99 -6.45
C LEU A 30 -23.71 -20.41 -5.85
N VAL A 31 -23.54 -21.46 -6.66
CA VAL A 31 -23.55 -22.85 -6.19
C VAL A 31 -22.38 -23.13 -5.24
N LEU A 32 -21.18 -22.62 -5.55
CA LEU A 32 -20.01 -22.74 -4.66
C LEU A 32 -20.23 -22.03 -3.33
N PHE A 33 -20.79 -20.82 -3.36
CA PHE A 33 -21.08 -20.05 -2.16
C PHE A 33 -22.12 -20.75 -1.27
N LEU A 34 -23.21 -21.24 -1.87
CA LEU A 34 -24.25 -21.98 -1.14
C LEU A 34 -23.72 -23.31 -0.58
N THR A 35 -22.87 -24.01 -1.32
CA THR A 35 -22.25 -25.26 -0.85
C THR A 35 -21.31 -24.99 0.33
N ALA A 36 -20.48 -23.96 0.24
CA ALA A 36 -19.61 -23.53 1.33
C ALA A 36 -20.41 -23.13 2.57
N CYS A 37 -21.43 -22.27 2.43
CA CYS A 37 -22.31 -21.88 3.54
C CYS A 37 -23.01 -23.08 4.18
N THR A 38 -23.47 -24.06 3.39
CA THR A 38 -24.12 -25.26 3.91
C THR A 38 -23.14 -26.08 4.75
N ILE A 39 -21.91 -26.30 4.27
CA ILE A 39 -20.86 -27.04 5.00
C ILE A 39 -20.51 -26.34 6.32
N THR A 40 -20.35 -25.02 6.33
CA THR A 40 -20.04 -24.25 7.54
C THR A 40 -21.19 -24.30 8.54
N THR A 41 -22.43 -24.17 8.05
CA THR A 41 -23.63 -24.19 8.90
C THR A 41 -23.86 -25.57 9.52
N THR A 42 -23.73 -26.65 8.75
CA THR A 42 -23.84 -28.02 9.27
C THR A 42 -22.75 -28.32 10.29
N SER A 43 -21.51 -27.88 10.05
CA SER A 43 -20.39 -28.05 11.00
C SER A 43 -20.64 -27.30 12.30
N HIS A 44 -21.09 -26.04 12.24
CA HIS A 44 -21.46 -25.26 13.43
C HIS A 44 -22.64 -25.87 14.20
N HIS A 45 -23.66 -26.37 13.48
CA HIS A 45 -24.84 -26.96 14.12
C HIS A 45 -24.52 -28.27 14.83
N MET A 46 -23.61 -29.09 14.28
CA MET A 46 -23.15 -30.33 14.91
C MET A 46 -22.34 -30.03 16.18
N VAL A 47 -21.38 -29.11 16.12
CA VAL A 47 -20.57 -28.72 17.28
C VAL A 47 -21.44 -28.11 18.40
N ASN A 48 -22.39 -27.24 18.06
CA ASN A 48 -23.27 -26.62 19.05
C ASN A 48 -24.27 -27.62 19.67
N ARG A 49 -24.74 -28.61 18.89
CA ARG A 49 -25.63 -29.66 19.40
C ARG A 49 -24.91 -30.57 20.40
N ASP A 50 -23.66 -30.94 20.13
CA ASP A 50 -22.87 -31.80 21.01
C ASP A 50 -22.43 -31.08 22.30
N LEU A 51 -22.09 -29.79 22.20
CA LEU A 51 -21.82 -28.95 23.37
C LEU A 51 -23.06 -28.78 24.25
N LYS A 52 -24.23 -28.63 23.63
CA LYS A 52 -25.51 -28.50 24.35
C LYS A 52 -25.90 -29.82 25.05
N GLN A 53 -25.75 -30.96 24.37
CA GLN A 53 -25.99 -32.27 24.99
C GLN A 53 -25.03 -32.56 26.14
N LYS A 54 -23.76 -32.13 26.04
CA LYS A 54 -22.78 -32.25 27.13
C LYS A 54 -23.17 -31.38 28.32
N ALA A 55 -23.56 -30.13 28.09
CA ALA A 55 -24.00 -29.21 29.13
C ALA A 55 -25.28 -29.67 29.84
N GLU A 56 -26.24 -30.24 29.11
CA GLU A 56 -27.48 -30.80 29.68
C GLU A 56 -27.19 -32.04 30.54
N LYS A 57 -26.24 -32.88 30.13
CA LYS A 57 -25.83 -34.08 30.88
C LYS A 57 -25.07 -33.73 32.16
N ASP A 58 -24.22 -32.70 32.12
CA ASP A 58 -23.50 -32.20 33.29
C ASP A 58 -24.42 -31.45 34.27
N SER A 59 -25.45 -30.75 33.76
CA SER A 59 -26.48 -30.09 34.57
C SER A 59 -27.39 -31.08 35.31
N ALA A 60 -27.78 -32.19 34.66
CA ALA A 60 -28.58 -33.25 35.27
C ALA A 60 -27.84 -34.00 36.41
N LEU A 61 -26.51 -33.98 36.43
CA LEU A 61 -25.68 -34.54 37.51
C LEU A 61 -25.61 -33.65 38.76
N LEU A 62 -26.01 -32.38 38.67
CA LEU A 62 -25.92 -31.40 39.75
C LEU A 62 -27.24 -31.14 40.48
N SER A 63 -28.36 -31.74 40.04
CA SER A 63 -29.70 -31.49 40.59
C SER A 63 -30.27 -32.62 41.45
N VAL A 64 -29.46 -33.24 42.32
CA VAL A 64 -29.96 -34.21 43.32
C VAL A 64 -30.19 -33.49 44.66
N PRO A 65 -31.37 -33.59 45.31
CA PRO A 65 -31.62 -32.92 46.59
C PRO A 65 -30.83 -33.60 47.71
N LYS A 66 -30.12 -32.81 48.53
CA LYS A 66 -29.37 -33.30 49.70
C LYS A 66 -30.31 -33.90 50.75
N PRO A 67 -30.12 -35.17 51.16
CA PRO A 67 -30.73 -35.67 52.39
C PRO A 67 -29.88 -35.26 53.59
N ARG A 68 -30.59 -35.02 54.70
CA ARG A 68 -30.06 -34.78 56.03
C ARG A 68 -29.64 -36.12 56.66
N ILE A 69 -28.53 -36.11 57.41
CA ILE A 69 -28.19 -36.94 58.61
C ILE A 69 -26.98 -37.91 58.52
N ARG A 70 -26.09 -37.69 59.51
CA ARG A 70 -25.18 -38.54 60.31
C ARG A 70 -24.17 -39.52 59.69
N GLU A 71 -23.10 -39.65 60.48
CA GLU A 71 -21.87 -40.41 60.33
C GLU A 71 -22.02 -41.92 60.05
N ALA A 72 -20.90 -42.44 59.52
CA ALA A 72 -20.43 -43.83 59.47
C ALA A 72 -20.96 -44.72 58.33
N ALA A 73 -20.10 -44.96 57.33
CA ALA A 73 -19.52 -46.28 57.04
C ALA A 73 -18.56 -46.22 55.84
N LYS A 74 -17.43 -46.91 55.97
CA LYS A 74 -16.40 -47.12 54.95
C LYS A 74 -16.94 -47.99 53.80
N GLY A 75 -16.68 -47.59 52.56
CA GLY A 75 -16.90 -48.42 51.37
C GLY A 75 -17.05 -47.61 50.08
N GLY A 76 -15.96 -47.01 49.59
CA GLY A 76 -15.96 -46.28 48.32
C GLY A 76 -15.89 -47.21 47.11
N LEU A 77 -16.79 -47.02 46.14
CA LEU A 77 -16.69 -47.61 44.81
C LEU A 77 -15.43 -47.10 44.10
N PRO A 78 -14.69 -47.95 43.37
CA PRO A 78 -13.45 -47.53 42.74
C PRO A 78 -13.73 -46.53 41.61
N PRO A 79 -12.87 -45.50 41.45
CA PRO A 79 -13.00 -44.53 40.38
C PRO A 79 -12.91 -45.21 39.01
N ILE A 80 -13.75 -44.76 38.08
CA ILE A 80 -13.67 -45.19 36.67
C ILE A 80 -12.26 -44.85 36.17
N PRO A 81 -11.47 -45.84 35.71
CA PRO A 81 -10.08 -45.60 35.32
C PRO A 81 -9.98 -44.52 34.23
N ASP A 82 -9.09 -43.55 34.43
CA ASP A 82 -8.88 -42.41 33.50
C ASP A 82 -8.60 -42.84 32.06
N PHE A 83 -8.09 -44.06 31.87
CA PHE A 83 -7.89 -44.70 30.57
C PHE A 83 -9.19 -44.80 29.75
N VAL A 84 -10.36 -45.04 30.37
CA VAL A 84 -11.64 -45.20 29.66
C VAL A 84 -12.17 -43.85 29.16
N LYS A 85 -11.97 -42.76 29.92
CA LYS A 85 -12.37 -41.41 29.51
C LYS A 85 -11.48 -40.86 28.38
N LYS A 86 -10.18 -41.17 28.44
CA LYS A 86 -9.20 -40.72 27.44
C LYS A 86 -9.40 -41.41 26.09
N LYS A 87 -9.69 -42.72 26.08
CA LYS A 87 -9.90 -43.51 24.86
C LYS A 87 -11.12 -43.06 24.06
N THR A 88 -12.21 -42.66 24.73
CA THR A 88 -13.44 -42.18 24.05
C THR A 88 -13.26 -40.79 23.45
N ALA A 89 -12.51 -39.91 24.10
CA ALA A 89 -12.20 -38.57 23.57
C ALA A 89 -11.23 -38.61 22.38
N GLU A 90 -10.22 -39.49 22.43
CA GLU A 90 -9.29 -39.70 21.32
C GLU A 90 -9.98 -40.33 20.09
N HIS A 91 -10.89 -41.27 20.29
CA HIS A 91 -11.67 -41.86 19.19
C HIS A 91 -12.55 -40.82 18.47
N HIS A 92 -13.23 -39.96 19.24
CA HIS A 92 -14.08 -38.92 18.67
C HIS A 92 -13.29 -37.82 17.95
N ARG A 93 -12.09 -37.49 18.45
CA ARG A 93 -11.18 -36.56 17.78
C ARG A 93 -10.71 -37.09 16.44
N HIS A 94 -10.32 -38.37 16.36
CA HIS A 94 -9.92 -38.99 15.09
C HIS A 94 -11.07 -39.07 14.08
N GLU A 95 -12.30 -39.27 14.53
CA GLU A 95 -13.47 -39.28 13.65
C GLU A 95 -13.75 -37.87 13.07
N ILE A 96 -13.60 -36.82 13.86
CA ILE A 96 -13.74 -35.43 13.41
C ILE A 96 -12.61 -35.06 12.44
N GLU A 97 -11.35 -35.39 12.77
CA GLU A 97 -10.20 -35.13 11.90
C GLU A 97 -10.35 -35.85 10.54
N ALA A 98 -10.87 -37.09 10.52
CA ALA A 98 -11.14 -37.81 9.29
C ALA A 98 -12.23 -37.14 8.42
N LYS A 99 -13.29 -36.61 9.05
CA LYS A 99 -14.38 -35.89 8.35
C LYS A 99 -13.91 -34.55 7.79
N VAL A 100 -13.05 -33.83 8.52
CA VAL A 100 -12.44 -32.57 8.05
C VAL A 100 -11.53 -32.82 6.85
N GLU A 101 -10.68 -33.86 6.91
CA GLU A 101 -9.80 -34.20 5.79
C GLU A 101 -10.59 -34.66 4.55
N GLN A 102 -11.69 -35.40 4.74
CA GLN A 102 -12.59 -35.77 3.64
C GLN A 102 -13.23 -34.52 3.00
N ALA A 103 -13.66 -33.54 3.80
CA ALA A 103 -14.22 -32.29 3.29
C ALA A 103 -13.16 -31.44 2.55
N ARG A 104 -11.92 -31.42 3.02
CA ARG A 104 -10.79 -30.72 2.36
C ARG A 104 -10.52 -31.31 0.97
N LYS A 105 -10.46 -32.64 0.85
CA LYS A 105 -10.29 -33.31 -0.45
C LYS A 105 -11.43 -33.03 -1.42
N ALA A 106 -12.67 -33.04 -0.94
CA ALA A 106 -13.83 -32.69 -1.77
C ALA A 106 -13.78 -31.24 -2.28
N LEU A 107 -13.27 -30.31 -1.47
CA LEU A 107 -13.08 -28.91 -1.86
C LEU A 107 -11.96 -28.76 -2.92
N GLU A 108 -10.84 -29.44 -2.74
CA GLU A 108 -9.73 -29.45 -3.71
C GLU A 108 -10.17 -30.03 -5.06
N GLU A 109 -10.94 -31.12 -5.06
CA GLU A 109 -11.52 -31.69 -6.29
C GLU A 109 -12.50 -30.72 -6.98
N ALA A 110 -13.32 -29.99 -6.21
CA ALA A 110 -14.24 -29.00 -6.76
C ALA A 110 -13.49 -27.80 -7.38
N GLN A 111 -12.43 -27.33 -6.73
CA GLN A 111 -11.57 -26.26 -7.24
C GLN A 111 -10.84 -26.69 -8.52
N ALA A 112 -10.33 -27.92 -8.57
CA ALA A 112 -9.68 -28.46 -9.76
C ALA A 112 -10.64 -28.55 -10.96
N ARG A 113 -11.90 -28.98 -10.73
CA ARG A 113 -12.94 -29.00 -11.78
C ARG A 113 -13.25 -27.60 -12.31
N LEU A 114 -13.40 -26.62 -11.41
CA LEU A 114 -13.65 -25.23 -11.80
C LEU A 114 -12.50 -24.64 -12.62
N ALA A 115 -11.26 -24.93 -12.25
CA ALA A 115 -10.09 -24.46 -12.98
C ALA A 115 -10.05 -25.00 -14.43
N VAL A 116 -10.43 -26.27 -14.63
CA VAL A 116 -10.56 -26.86 -15.98
C VAL A 116 -11.66 -26.17 -16.79
N GLU A 117 -12.81 -25.88 -16.17
CA GLU A 117 -13.94 -25.23 -16.82
C GLU A 117 -13.63 -23.77 -17.21
N ILE A 118 -12.93 -23.03 -16.34
CA ILE A 118 -12.44 -21.68 -16.63
C ILE A 118 -11.44 -21.72 -17.80
N LYS A 119 -10.50 -22.67 -17.79
CA LYS A 119 -9.49 -22.82 -18.85
C LYS A 119 -10.13 -23.12 -20.21
N GLN A 120 -11.12 -24.01 -20.26
CA GLN A 120 -11.87 -24.31 -21.48
C GLN A 120 -12.65 -23.09 -21.98
N SER A 121 -13.22 -22.27 -21.08
CA SER A 121 -13.93 -21.04 -21.47
C SER A 121 -13.01 -19.92 -21.98
N THR A 122 -11.78 -19.83 -21.45
CA THR A 122 -10.81 -18.80 -21.85
C THR A 122 -10.13 -19.13 -23.18
N GLU A 123 -9.79 -20.41 -23.42
CA GLU A 123 -9.24 -20.85 -24.72
C GLU A 123 -10.23 -20.61 -25.88
N THR A 124 -11.54 -20.68 -25.61
CA THR A 124 -12.58 -20.39 -26.62
C THR A 124 -12.74 -18.89 -26.93
N SER A 125 -12.38 -17.99 -25.99
CA SER A 125 -12.43 -16.53 -26.18
C SER A 125 -11.15 -15.96 -26.80
N ILE A 126 -9.98 -16.55 -26.52
CA ILE A 126 -8.68 -16.02 -26.98
C ILE A 126 -8.50 -16.17 -28.51
N THR A 127 -9.13 -17.15 -29.14
CA THR A 127 -9.13 -17.29 -30.61
C THR A 127 -9.86 -16.17 -31.35
N ALA A 128 -10.69 -15.36 -30.67
CA ALA A 128 -11.40 -14.25 -31.30
C ALA A 128 -10.66 -12.90 -31.20
N ASP A 129 -9.82 -12.71 -30.17
CA ASP A 129 -9.16 -11.42 -29.87
C ASP A 129 -7.72 -11.33 -30.40
N THR A 130 -7.08 -12.48 -30.67
CA THR A 130 -5.64 -12.54 -31.03
C THR A 130 -5.33 -12.02 -32.45
N MET A 131 -6.34 -11.84 -33.32
CA MET A 131 -6.12 -11.31 -34.68
C MET A 131 -6.03 -9.78 -34.76
N GLU A 132 -6.34 -9.01 -33.70
CA GLU A 132 -6.49 -7.54 -33.80
C GLU A 132 -5.37 -6.73 -33.09
N ARG A 133 -4.48 -7.35 -32.32
CA ARG A 133 -3.52 -6.64 -31.42
C ARG A 133 -2.05 -6.60 -31.84
N SER A 134 -1.67 -7.10 -33.01
CA SER A 134 -0.25 -7.25 -33.40
C SER A 134 0.45 -5.96 -33.89
N THR A 135 -0.10 -4.74 -33.77
CA THR A 135 0.48 -3.53 -34.40
C THR A 135 0.67 -2.29 -33.52
N ARG A 136 0.62 -2.36 -32.17
CA ARG A 136 0.93 -1.19 -31.33
C ARG A 136 1.90 -1.51 -30.20
N GLY A 137 3.19 -1.27 -30.45
CA GLY A 137 4.23 -1.17 -29.44
C GLY A 137 4.73 0.27 -29.34
N ALA A 138 4.81 0.77 -28.10
CA ALA A 138 5.71 1.84 -27.62
C ALA A 138 5.87 3.09 -28.51
N THR A 139 4.78 3.83 -28.73
CA THR A 139 4.84 5.29 -28.94
C THR A 139 3.76 5.90 -28.06
N GLY A 140 4.13 6.89 -27.25
CA GLY A 140 3.24 7.54 -26.29
C GLY A 140 1.87 7.81 -26.89
N ASP A 141 0.84 7.32 -26.20
CA ASP A 141 -0.55 7.63 -26.51
C ASP A 141 -0.78 9.11 -26.20
N THR A 142 -0.38 9.97 -27.14
CA THR A 142 -0.99 11.28 -27.28
C THR A 142 -2.39 11.02 -27.81
N THR A 143 -3.30 10.61 -26.92
CA THR A 143 -4.72 10.83 -27.19
C THR A 143 -4.84 12.31 -27.56
N LYS A 144 -5.42 12.60 -28.73
CA LYS A 144 -5.73 13.97 -29.15
C LYS A 144 -6.66 14.55 -28.10
N ASP A 145 -6.08 15.17 -27.09
CA ASP A 145 -6.80 15.88 -26.05
C ASP A 145 -7.64 16.94 -26.75
N ASP A 146 -8.92 16.99 -26.39
CA ASP A 146 -9.83 18.05 -26.80
C ASP A 146 -9.15 19.40 -26.48
N PRO A 147 -8.82 20.23 -27.48
CA PRO A 147 -8.11 21.48 -27.25
C PRO A 147 -8.91 22.49 -26.42
N ASN A 148 -10.20 22.23 -26.17
CA ASN A 148 -11.04 23.02 -25.27
C ASN A 148 -11.12 22.48 -23.84
N ARG A 149 -10.50 21.33 -23.52
CA ARG A 149 -10.48 20.82 -22.15
C ARG A 149 -9.41 21.58 -21.35
N THR A 150 -9.85 22.58 -20.57
CA THR A 150 -8.98 23.23 -19.57
C THR A 150 -8.52 22.21 -18.54
N ASN A 151 -7.26 21.80 -18.62
CA ASN A 151 -6.63 20.94 -17.63
C ASN A 151 -6.47 21.74 -16.33
N VAL A 152 -7.26 21.39 -15.30
CA VAL A 152 -7.30 22.14 -14.04
C VAL A 152 -5.97 22.08 -13.30
N TYR A 153 -5.21 21.01 -13.51
CA TYR A 153 -3.87 20.84 -12.96
C TYR A 153 -2.90 20.61 -14.12
N PRO A 154 -2.19 21.62 -14.64
CA PRO A 154 -1.30 21.41 -15.79
C PRO A 154 -0.23 20.35 -15.50
N TYR A 155 0.29 19.71 -16.54
CA TYR A 155 1.42 18.80 -16.36
C TYR A 155 2.64 19.59 -15.87
N PRO A 156 3.47 19.04 -14.96
CA PRO A 156 4.58 19.79 -14.39
C PRO A 156 5.57 20.39 -15.40
N TYR A 157 5.74 19.79 -16.57
CA TYR A 157 6.61 20.32 -17.64
C TYR A 157 5.99 21.47 -18.45
N GLU A 158 4.67 21.68 -18.38
CA GLU A 158 3.97 22.74 -19.13
C GLU A 158 4.34 24.15 -18.64
N THR A 159 4.95 24.25 -17.46
CA THR A 159 5.53 25.52 -16.98
C THR A 159 6.72 25.98 -17.83
N ILE A 160 7.33 25.07 -18.60
CA ILE A 160 8.41 25.37 -19.54
C ILE A 160 7.83 25.57 -20.95
N SER A 161 7.19 24.53 -21.49
CA SER A 161 6.51 24.56 -22.78
C SER A 161 5.59 23.33 -22.89
N PRO A 162 4.44 23.41 -23.59
CA PRO A 162 3.58 22.27 -23.88
C PRO A 162 4.27 21.11 -24.62
N LYS A 163 5.39 21.36 -25.30
CA LYS A 163 6.17 20.33 -26.03
C LYS A 163 7.30 19.72 -25.20
N SER A 164 7.50 20.19 -23.96
CA SER A 164 8.57 19.72 -23.09
C SER A 164 8.36 18.24 -22.74
N LYS A 165 9.46 17.51 -22.56
CA LYS A 165 9.45 16.09 -22.19
C LYS A 165 10.16 15.88 -20.87
N VAL A 166 9.87 14.77 -20.21
CA VAL A 166 10.64 14.30 -19.04
C VAL A 166 11.98 13.74 -19.51
N LEU A 167 13.08 14.23 -18.93
CA LEU A 167 14.45 13.76 -19.20
C LEU A 167 15.00 12.86 -18.09
N LEU A 168 14.36 12.86 -16.93
CA LEU A 168 14.82 12.11 -15.76
C LEU A 168 14.82 10.59 -16.03
N GLN A 169 15.96 9.93 -15.82
CA GLN A 169 16.15 8.48 -15.96
C GLN A 169 16.66 7.87 -14.65
N PRO A 170 16.37 6.57 -14.39
CA PRO A 170 16.96 5.87 -13.25
C PRO A 170 18.49 5.88 -13.30
N THR A 171 19.10 6.05 -12.14
CA THR A 171 20.53 5.84 -11.92
C THR A 171 20.84 4.35 -11.80
N PHE A 172 19.98 3.59 -11.09
CA PHE A 172 20.07 2.13 -10.97
C PHE A 172 18.71 1.49 -11.22
N GLY A 173 18.73 0.30 -11.83
CA GLY A 173 17.55 -0.51 -12.09
C GLY A 173 16.66 0.01 -13.22
N SER A 174 15.59 -0.72 -13.50
CA SER A 174 14.59 -0.38 -14.50
C SER A 174 13.19 -0.69 -13.98
N HIS A 175 12.22 0.14 -14.36
CA HIS A 175 10.81 -0.07 -14.02
C HIS A 175 10.23 -1.33 -14.65
N ARG A 176 9.40 -2.03 -13.88
CA ARG A 176 8.52 -3.11 -14.34
C ARG A 176 7.09 -2.60 -14.36
N ALA A 177 6.66 -2.08 -15.51
CA ALA A 177 5.43 -1.31 -15.63
C ALA A 177 4.16 -2.03 -15.12
N ASN A 178 4.12 -3.36 -15.24
CA ASN A 178 3.03 -4.23 -14.83
C ASN A 178 3.08 -4.67 -13.35
N LYS A 179 4.03 -4.15 -12.54
CA LYS A 179 4.15 -4.47 -11.12
C LYS A 179 3.61 -3.33 -10.25
N ASN A 180 3.15 -3.69 -9.05
CA ASN A 180 2.89 -2.72 -8.00
C ASN A 180 4.20 -2.07 -7.53
N ALA A 181 4.13 -0.84 -7.03
CA ALA A 181 5.31 -0.08 -6.67
C ALA A 181 5.18 0.68 -5.35
N VAL A 182 6.30 0.81 -4.64
CA VAL A 182 6.44 1.66 -3.45
C VAL A 182 7.38 2.81 -3.78
N PHE A 183 6.90 4.04 -3.68
CA PHE A 183 7.65 5.27 -3.96
C PHE A 183 8.09 5.94 -2.67
N ALA A 184 9.36 6.30 -2.59
CA ALA A 184 9.92 6.90 -1.39
C ALA A 184 11.03 7.91 -1.72
N PHE A 185 11.06 9.01 -0.97
CA PHE A 185 12.16 9.96 -0.99
C PHE A 185 13.17 9.62 0.11
N ALA A 186 14.42 9.31 -0.26
CA ALA A 186 15.41 8.74 0.65
C ALA A 186 16.80 9.42 0.64
N GLU A 187 16.89 10.64 0.13
CA GLU A 187 18.18 11.31 -0.03
C GLU A 187 18.94 11.54 1.29
N GLY A 188 20.24 11.22 1.29
CA GLY A 188 21.14 11.46 2.41
C GLY A 188 20.97 10.55 3.63
N TYR A 189 20.08 9.55 3.56
CA TYR A 189 19.90 8.61 4.66
C TYR A 189 21.04 7.59 4.79
N PRO A 190 21.33 7.11 6.01
CA PRO A 190 22.27 6.01 6.23
C PRO A 190 21.68 4.66 5.78
N LEU A 191 22.56 3.68 5.61
CA LEU A 191 22.21 2.32 5.14
C LEU A 191 21.08 1.68 5.96
N ASP A 192 21.06 1.89 7.27
CA ASP A 192 20.07 1.28 8.17
C ASP A 192 18.62 1.68 7.82
N VAL A 193 18.39 2.88 7.29
CA VAL A 193 17.08 3.32 6.80
C VAL A 193 16.66 2.49 5.58
N TYR A 194 17.53 2.38 4.57
CA TYR A 194 17.27 1.59 3.37
C TYR A 194 17.05 0.11 3.68
N VAL A 195 17.89 -0.45 4.55
CA VAL A 195 17.78 -1.85 4.99
C VAL A 195 16.47 -2.08 5.74
N THR A 196 16.10 -1.20 6.67
CA THR A 196 14.83 -1.34 7.42
C THR A 196 13.65 -1.36 6.46
N PHE A 197 13.61 -0.41 5.51
CA PHE A 197 12.50 -0.26 4.59
C PHE A 197 12.40 -1.43 3.60
N VAL A 198 13.49 -1.72 2.87
CA VAL A 198 13.49 -2.72 1.80
C VAL A 198 13.43 -4.14 2.35
N GLU A 199 14.19 -4.47 3.40
CA GLU A 199 14.19 -5.85 3.92
C GLU A 199 12.88 -6.17 4.65
N SER A 200 12.29 -5.24 5.41
CA SER A 200 10.98 -5.50 6.02
C SER A 200 9.91 -5.75 4.97
N LEU A 201 9.89 -4.95 3.89
CA LEU A 201 8.98 -5.16 2.76
C LEU A 201 9.23 -6.50 2.05
N LYS A 202 10.50 -6.83 1.79
CA LYS A 202 10.89 -8.11 1.17
C LYS A 202 10.44 -9.32 1.98
N LEU A 203 10.54 -9.26 3.31
CA LEU A 203 10.09 -10.34 4.20
C LEU A 203 8.58 -10.61 4.10
N THR A 204 7.80 -9.64 3.60
CA THR A 204 6.36 -9.84 3.36
C THR A 204 6.03 -10.63 2.10
N GLY A 205 7.05 -10.99 1.30
CA GLY A 205 6.87 -11.63 0.00
C GLY A 205 6.51 -10.66 -1.13
N PHE A 206 6.67 -9.35 -0.92
CA PHE A 206 6.46 -8.35 -1.97
C PHE A 206 7.43 -8.57 -3.14
N ASP A 207 6.88 -8.59 -4.36
CA ASP A 207 7.58 -8.89 -5.61
C ASP A 207 7.58 -7.71 -6.61
N GLY A 208 7.19 -6.53 -6.14
CA GLY A 208 7.09 -5.31 -6.95
C GLY A 208 8.31 -4.40 -6.85
N ASP A 209 8.13 -3.18 -7.34
CA ASP A 209 9.20 -2.19 -7.45
C ASP A 209 9.28 -1.31 -6.20
N VAL A 210 10.49 -0.96 -5.77
CA VAL A 210 10.75 0.09 -4.78
C VAL A 210 11.55 1.19 -5.45
N VAL A 211 10.92 2.35 -5.60
CA VAL A 211 11.48 3.50 -6.31
C VAL A 211 11.95 4.55 -5.31
N PHE A 212 13.25 4.86 -5.35
CA PHE A 212 13.86 5.83 -4.45
C PHE A 212 14.36 7.09 -5.17
N ALA A 213 14.19 8.23 -4.51
CA ALA A 213 15.02 9.41 -4.72
C ALA A 213 16.23 9.32 -3.77
N VAL A 214 17.44 9.34 -4.30
CA VAL A 214 18.67 9.12 -3.52
C VAL A 214 19.70 10.21 -3.80
N SER A 215 20.74 10.27 -2.96
CA SER A 215 21.91 11.12 -3.23
C SER A 215 22.66 10.64 -4.48
N SER A 216 23.47 11.50 -5.10
CA SER A 216 24.41 11.04 -6.12
C SER A 216 25.32 9.93 -5.57
N GLU A 217 25.77 8.99 -6.40
CA GLU A 217 26.56 7.84 -5.93
C GLU A 217 27.80 8.27 -5.12
N SER A 218 28.46 9.36 -5.53
CA SER A 218 29.61 9.94 -4.82
C SER A 218 29.29 10.56 -3.46
N GLU A 219 28.02 10.91 -3.21
CA GLU A 219 27.53 11.54 -1.98
C GLU A 219 26.76 10.56 -1.08
N MET A 220 26.46 9.35 -1.58
CA MET A 220 25.84 8.31 -0.79
C MET A 220 26.71 7.95 0.42
N LYS A 221 26.05 7.67 1.55
CA LYS A 221 26.75 7.15 2.73
C LYS A 221 27.33 5.77 2.43
N ARG A 222 28.33 5.40 3.22
CA ARG A 222 29.03 4.11 3.13
C ARG A 222 28.02 2.96 2.94
N ASP A 223 28.34 2.07 2.00
CA ASP A 223 27.60 0.84 1.69
C ASP A 223 26.18 1.03 1.10
N VAL A 224 25.66 2.26 0.97
CA VAL A 224 24.32 2.52 0.40
C VAL A 224 24.25 2.17 -1.09
N ALA A 225 25.21 2.63 -1.89
CA ALA A 225 25.23 2.35 -3.33
C ALA A 225 25.29 0.83 -3.61
N ASP A 226 26.18 0.12 -2.93
CA ASP A 226 26.29 -1.35 -3.00
C ASP A 226 24.98 -2.04 -2.65
N TYR A 227 24.32 -1.58 -1.58
CA TYR A 227 23.04 -2.13 -1.14
C TYR A 227 21.96 -1.96 -2.21
N LEU A 228 21.79 -0.75 -2.74
CA LEU A 228 20.78 -0.46 -3.76
C LEU A 228 21.04 -1.27 -5.04
N LYS A 229 22.29 -1.29 -5.53
CA LYS A 229 22.69 -2.06 -6.71
C LYS A 229 22.42 -3.56 -6.56
N SER A 230 22.60 -4.11 -5.35
CA SER A 230 22.33 -5.53 -5.09
C SER A 230 20.87 -5.95 -5.31
N TYR A 231 19.95 -4.98 -5.37
CA TYR A 231 18.53 -5.17 -5.69
C TYR A 231 18.12 -4.59 -7.05
N SER A 232 19.02 -3.90 -7.75
CA SER A 232 18.74 -3.27 -9.04
C SER A 232 19.00 -4.17 -10.25
N ASP A 233 19.84 -5.20 -10.09
CA ASP A 233 20.26 -6.08 -11.20
C ASP A 233 19.51 -7.44 -11.21
N SER A 234 18.47 -7.61 -10.39
CA SER A 234 17.78 -8.89 -10.15
C SER A 234 16.64 -9.11 -11.15
N ASN A 235 16.88 -9.87 -12.21
CA ASN A 235 16.05 -9.78 -13.40
C ASN A 235 14.89 -10.79 -13.54
N VAL A 236 14.40 -11.46 -12.48
CA VAL A 236 13.31 -12.43 -12.71
C VAL A 236 12.25 -12.53 -11.61
N ASP A 237 12.60 -12.51 -10.31
CA ASP A 237 11.59 -12.68 -9.25
C ASP A 237 11.95 -11.90 -7.98
N GLY A 238 10.94 -11.36 -7.29
CA GLY A 238 11.08 -10.62 -6.04
C GLY A 238 11.17 -9.10 -6.18
N ILE A 239 11.61 -8.46 -5.09
CA ILE A 239 11.70 -7.00 -4.97
C ILE A 239 12.78 -6.43 -5.90
N GLN A 240 12.43 -5.38 -6.64
CA GLN A 240 13.34 -4.66 -7.53
C GLN A 240 13.53 -3.24 -7.00
N VAL A 241 14.78 -2.81 -6.83
CA VAL A 241 15.08 -1.43 -6.42
C VAL A 241 15.44 -0.59 -7.62
N ILE A 242 14.77 0.56 -7.75
CA ILE A 242 15.00 1.55 -8.80
C ILE A 242 15.38 2.85 -8.11
N SER A 243 16.56 3.39 -8.43
CA SER A 243 17.09 4.56 -7.75
C SER A 243 17.29 5.70 -8.72
N TYR A 244 16.81 6.88 -8.36
CA TYR A 244 17.01 8.13 -9.08
C TYR A 244 17.87 9.08 -8.23
N SER A 245 19.07 9.40 -8.70
CA SER A 245 19.86 10.50 -8.17
C SER A 245 19.49 11.79 -8.89
N LEU A 246 19.26 12.87 -8.15
CA LEU A 246 18.92 14.18 -8.72
C LEU A 246 20.01 15.22 -8.50
N PRO A 247 20.25 16.10 -9.49
CA PRO A 247 21.06 17.28 -9.29
C PRO A 247 20.23 18.36 -8.57
N TRP A 248 20.38 18.42 -7.26
CA TRP A 248 19.78 19.48 -6.44
C TRP A 248 20.71 20.67 -6.31
N GLU A 249 20.16 21.87 -6.46
CA GLU A 249 20.78 23.09 -5.96
C GLU A 249 19.99 23.61 -4.76
N CYS A 250 20.59 23.49 -3.57
CA CYS A 250 19.94 23.88 -2.32
C CYS A 250 20.47 25.21 -1.79
N TYR A 251 19.60 25.98 -1.15
CA TYR A 251 19.88 27.32 -0.66
C TYR A 251 19.54 27.43 0.83
N ARG A 252 20.36 28.22 1.54
CA ARG A 252 20.06 28.69 2.89
C ARG A 252 18.94 29.74 2.84
N LYS A 253 18.32 30.03 3.99
CA LYS A 253 17.26 31.05 4.08
C LYS A 253 17.71 32.48 3.71
N ASN A 254 19.00 32.77 3.77
CA ASN A 254 19.57 34.04 3.29
C ASN A 254 19.91 34.03 1.78
N GLY A 255 19.52 32.99 1.04
CA GLY A 255 19.76 32.84 -0.40
C GLY A 255 21.13 32.28 -0.77
N ALA A 256 22.04 32.08 0.18
CA ALA A 256 23.35 31.52 -0.11
C ALA A 256 23.24 30.04 -0.52
N ARG A 257 23.89 29.67 -1.63
CA ARG A 257 23.98 28.29 -2.10
C ARG A 257 24.68 27.43 -1.04
N ILE A 258 24.12 26.25 -0.80
CA ILE A 258 24.73 25.20 0.02
C ILE A 258 25.66 24.42 -0.90
N LEU A 259 26.96 24.63 -0.74
CA LEU A 259 27.97 23.85 -1.45
C LEU A 259 28.05 22.46 -0.82
N SER A 260 27.97 21.41 -1.65
CA SER A 260 28.30 20.05 -1.22
C SER A 260 29.77 20.05 -0.80
N THR A 261 30.04 19.86 0.49
CA THR A 261 31.41 19.80 0.98
C THR A 261 31.98 18.44 0.65
N ASN A 262 32.66 18.36 -0.50
CA ASN A 262 33.47 17.21 -0.95
C ASN A 262 34.16 16.51 0.23
N GLY A 263 33.59 15.39 0.68
CA GLY A 263 34.25 14.39 1.53
C GLY A 263 34.56 14.75 2.98
N LYS A 264 34.08 15.86 3.55
CA LYS A 264 34.36 16.20 4.98
C LYS A 264 33.16 16.61 5.84
N GLY A 265 31.96 16.71 5.27
CA GLY A 265 30.72 17.03 6.00
C GLY A 265 29.68 15.92 5.91
N THR A 266 29.14 15.51 7.05
CA THR A 266 28.16 14.42 7.25
C THR A 266 26.73 14.71 6.74
N GLY A 267 26.51 15.69 5.86
CA GLY A 267 25.19 16.24 5.60
C GLY A 267 24.74 16.11 4.15
N SER A 268 23.58 15.50 3.95
CA SER A 268 22.74 15.70 2.75
C SER A 268 22.69 17.19 2.36
N THR A 269 22.83 17.52 1.08
CA THR A 269 22.66 18.90 0.57
C THR A 269 21.28 19.48 0.91
N THR A 270 20.30 18.60 1.12
CA THR A 270 18.93 18.94 1.50
C THR A 270 18.75 19.31 2.97
N ASN A 271 19.79 19.19 3.81
CA ASN A 271 19.77 19.49 5.25
C ASN A 271 18.54 18.88 5.95
N ASN A 272 18.33 17.56 5.81
CA ASN A 272 17.13 16.86 6.32
C ASN A 272 15.80 17.46 5.83
N GLY A 273 15.79 18.06 4.64
CA GLY A 273 14.63 18.67 4.01
C GLY A 273 14.26 20.07 4.50
N PHE A 274 15.12 20.73 5.28
CA PHE A 274 14.90 22.11 5.75
C PHE A 274 15.38 23.17 4.75
N SER A 275 16.20 22.79 3.77
CA SER A 275 16.68 23.70 2.72
C SER A 275 15.64 23.85 1.62
N ASP A 276 15.60 25.04 1.02
CA ASP A 276 14.86 25.25 -0.23
C ASP A 276 15.78 24.80 -1.37
N CYS A 277 15.33 23.84 -2.19
CA CYS A 277 16.12 23.26 -3.26
C CYS A 277 15.42 23.43 -4.61
N GLN A 278 16.22 23.54 -5.67
CA GLN A 278 15.79 23.56 -7.05
C GLN A 278 16.25 22.27 -7.73
N ILE A 279 15.39 21.70 -8.58
CA ILE A 279 15.70 20.54 -9.39
C ILE A 279 16.14 21.02 -10.76
N HIS A 280 17.24 20.49 -11.28
CA HIS A 280 17.74 20.84 -12.61
C HIS A 280 17.61 19.68 -13.60
N GLY A 281 17.32 20.01 -14.86
CA GLY A 281 17.47 19.08 -15.97
C GLY A 281 16.49 17.89 -16.00
N ILE A 282 15.39 17.93 -15.23
CA ILE A 282 14.38 16.87 -15.27
C ILE A 282 13.39 17.00 -16.43
N TYR A 283 13.34 18.17 -17.07
CA TYR A 283 12.49 18.46 -18.22
C TYR A 283 13.33 19.01 -19.39
N SER A 284 12.81 18.91 -20.62
CA SER A 284 13.45 19.44 -21.82
C SER A 284 12.87 20.79 -22.26
N ASN A 285 13.65 21.58 -22.99
CA ASN A 285 13.14 22.65 -23.86
C ASN A 285 12.49 22.04 -25.12
N GLU A 286 11.94 22.89 -26.00
CA GLU A 286 11.34 22.42 -27.27
C GLU A 286 12.34 21.76 -28.22
N ASP A 287 13.62 22.13 -28.15
CA ASP A 287 14.72 21.54 -28.92
C ASP A 287 15.26 20.23 -28.32
N GLY A 288 14.69 19.79 -27.18
CA GLY A 288 15.11 18.58 -26.47
C GLY A 288 16.28 18.79 -25.50
N SER A 289 16.90 19.97 -25.42
CA SER A 289 17.97 20.24 -24.46
C SER A 289 17.41 20.27 -23.02
N PRO A 290 18.19 19.99 -21.97
CA PRO A 290 17.74 20.18 -20.59
C PRO A 290 17.27 21.61 -20.34
N ALA A 291 16.06 21.76 -19.78
CA ALA A 291 15.47 23.03 -19.41
C ALA A 291 15.76 23.40 -17.96
N ASN A 292 15.76 24.70 -17.69
CA ASN A 292 15.75 25.23 -16.33
C ASN A 292 14.31 25.14 -15.79
N ASP A 293 14.13 24.53 -14.62
CA ASP A 293 12.85 24.55 -13.92
C ASP A 293 12.53 26.01 -13.51
N PRO A 294 11.45 26.62 -14.03
CA PRO A 294 11.10 28.01 -13.73
C PRO A 294 10.57 28.19 -12.29
N ARG A 295 10.28 27.08 -11.59
CA ARG A 295 9.85 27.13 -10.19
C ARG A 295 11.00 27.62 -9.32
N THR A 296 10.67 28.49 -8.37
CA THR A 296 11.62 28.88 -7.33
C THR A 296 12.00 27.68 -6.46
N ALA A 297 13.20 27.71 -5.88
CA ALA A 297 13.62 26.75 -4.87
C ALA A 297 12.55 26.54 -3.77
N ARG A 298 12.35 25.28 -3.39
CA ARG A 298 11.26 24.80 -2.52
C ARG A 298 11.73 23.66 -1.62
N PRO A 299 11.10 23.42 -0.46
CA PRO A 299 11.44 22.28 0.38
C PRO A 299 11.37 20.96 -0.40
N VAL A 300 12.33 20.06 -0.17
CA VAL A 300 12.35 18.75 -0.86
C VAL A 300 11.12 17.89 -0.56
N ALA A 301 10.50 18.08 0.62
CA ALA A 301 9.22 17.48 0.97
C ALA A 301 8.09 17.85 -0.02
N THR A 302 8.16 19.04 -0.62
CA THR A 302 7.27 19.47 -1.70
C THR A 302 7.78 19.00 -3.06
N ALA A 303 9.07 19.19 -3.34
CA ALA A 303 9.68 18.90 -4.65
C ALA A 303 9.58 17.41 -5.04
N ARG A 304 9.58 16.48 -4.07
CA ARG A 304 9.45 15.04 -4.31
C ARG A 304 8.18 14.64 -5.08
N TYR A 305 7.12 15.44 -5.02
CA TYR A 305 5.88 15.15 -5.75
C TYR A 305 6.02 15.25 -7.26
N GLU A 306 6.99 16.02 -7.77
CA GLU A 306 7.34 16.00 -9.21
C GLU A 306 7.97 14.67 -9.60
N MET A 307 8.78 14.10 -8.72
CA MET A 307 9.39 12.78 -8.93
C MET A 307 8.33 11.70 -8.90
N TYR A 308 7.45 11.72 -7.89
CA TYR A 308 6.35 10.77 -7.78
C TYR A 308 5.42 10.82 -8.99
N TRP A 309 5.17 12.01 -9.52
CA TRP A 309 4.45 12.17 -10.79
C TRP A 309 5.21 11.51 -11.94
N ILE A 310 6.50 11.84 -12.16
CA ILE A 310 7.33 11.23 -13.22
C ILE A 310 7.34 9.71 -13.13
N TRP A 311 7.54 9.16 -11.93
CA TRP A 311 7.59 7.73 -11.70
C TRP A 311 6.26 7.04 -11.93
N SER A 312 5.15 7.70 -11.59
CA SER A 312 3.81 7.14 -11.83
C SER A 312 3.55 6.89 -13.32
N LEU A 313 4.20 7.64 -14.23
CA LEU A 313 4.09 7.46 -15.67
C LEU A 313 4.79 6.19 -16.19
N GLN A 314 5.61 5.53 -15.36
CA GLN A 314 6.35 4.32 -15.73
C GLN A 314 5.55 3.03 -15.52
N TYR A 315 4.31 3.13 -15.02
CA TYR A 315 3.48 1.99 -14.66
C TYR A 315 2.18 1.94 -15.47
N GLU A 316 1.64 0.74 -15.62
CA GLU A 316 0.37 0.49 -16.27
C GLU A 316 -0.82 0.87 -15.38
N ALA A 317 -2.00 1.07 -15.97
CA ALA A 317 -3.21 1.43 -15.24
C ALA A 317 -3.62 0.38 -14.19
N SER A 318 -3.28 -0.88 -14.40
CA SER A 318 -3.53 -1.99 -13.47
C SER A 318 -2.62 -2.00 -12.24
N SER A 319 -1.52 -1.25 -12.27
CA SER A 319 -0.55 -1.22 -11.16
C SER A 319 -1.05 -0.32 -10.03
N ARG A 320 -0.84 -0.77 -8.80
CA ARG A 320 -1.04 0.03 -7.58
C ARG A 320 0.29 0.60 -7.09
N ILE A 321 0.24 1.83 -6.60
CA ILE A 321 1.39 2.59 -6.15
C ILE A 321 1.14 3.04 -4.71
N LEU A 322 2.11 2.82 -3.82
CA LEU A 322 2.15 3.30 -2.45
C LEU A 322 3.26 4.35 -2.31
N ILE A 323 2.91 5.60 -2.05
CA ILE A 323 3.84 6.66 -1.63
C ILE A 323 3.99 6.58 -0.12
N LEU A 324 5.24 6.51 0.36
CA LEU A 324 5.52 6.35 1.79
C LEU A 324 6.80 7.07 2.24
N ASP A 325 6.79 7.64 3.45
CA ASP A 325 8.01 8.17 4.07
C ASP A 325 8.94 7.01 4.47
N VAL A 326 10.19 7.05 3.99
CA VAL A 326 11.13 5.92 4.16
C VAL A 326 11.66 5.77 5.59
N ARG A 327 11.84 6.89 6.29
CA ARG A 327 12.62 6.93 7.54
C ARG A 327 11.94 6.22 8.69
N ASP A 328 10.63 6.36 8.77
CA ASP A 328 9.79 5.97 9.90
C ASP A 328 8.67 5.02 9.48
N SER A 329 8.91 4.21 8.44
CA SER A 329 8.02 3.15 7.98
C SER A 329 8.60 1.75 8.17
N TYR A 330 7.73 0.80 8.50
CA TYR A 330 8.07 -0.62 8.66
C TYR A 330 6.93 -1.49 8.13
N PHE A 331 7.26 -2.57 7.40
CA PHE A 331 6.27 -3.47 6.82
C PHE A 331 6.13 -4.74 7.65
N GLN A 332 4.89 -5.12 7.97
CA GLN A 332 4.58 -6.39 8.65
C GLN A 332 3.91 -7.40 7.72
N SER A 333 3.27 -6.93 6.64
CA SER A 333 2.74 -7.77 5.56
C SER A 333 2.68 -6.98 4.25
N ASN A 334 2.38 -7.67 3.13
CA ASN A 334 2.37 -7.04 1.81
C ASN A 334 1.24 -6.01 1.76
N PRO A 335 1.53 -4.71 1.53
CA PRO A 335 0.52 -3.65 1.61
C PRO A 335 -0.55 -3.73 0.52
N PHE A 336 -0.31 -4.47 -0.56
CA PHE A 336 -1.24 -4.56 -1.69
C PHE A 336 -2.28 -5.69 -1.55
N VAL A 337 -2.00 -6.70 -0.72
CA VAL A 337 -2.93 -7.82 -0.47
C VAL A 337 -4.21 -7.35 0.25
N PHE A 338 -4.11 -6.28 1.04
CA PHE A 338 -5.25 -5.67 1.73
C PHE A 338 -6.39 -5.28 0.76
N PHE A 339 -6.06 -4.98 -0.49
CA PHE A 339 -7.01 -4.51 -1.51
C PHE A 339 -7.45 -5.60 -2.49
N GLU A 340 -6.75 -6.74 -2.54
CA GLU A 340 -7.15 -7.88 -3.36
C GLU A 340 -8.41 -8.57 -2.80
N GLN A 341 -8.61 -8.55 -1.47
CA GLN A 341 -9.80 -9.14 -0.84
C GLN A 341 -11.10 -8.35 -1.08
N SER A 342 -11.02 -7.10 -1.56
CA SER A 342 -12.18 -6.25 -1.85
C SER A 342 -12.41 -6.01 -3.35
N ALA A 343 -11.59 -6.61 -4.21
CA ALA A 343 -11.58 -6.37 -5.65
C ALA A 343 -12.77 -7.02 -6.38
N THR A 344 -13.88 -6.28 -6.46
CA THR A 344 -14.72 -6.35 -7.67
C THR A 344 -14.07 -5.50 -8.76
N SER A 345 -14.24 -5.87 -10.02
CA SER A 345 -13.58 -5.30 -11.22
C SER A 345 -13.73 -3.79 -11.46
N ASP A 346 -14.39 -3.05 -10.57
CA ASP A 346 -14.73 -1.61 -10.71
C ASP A 346 -13.74 -0.66 -10.01
N HIS A 347 -12.55 -1.14 -9.64
CA HIS A 347 -11.57 -0.42 -8.80
C HIS A 347 -10.26 -0.01 -9.51
N GLU A 348 -10.18 0.00 -10.85
CA GLU A 348 -8.94 0.36 -11.56
C GLU A 348 -8.41 1.77 -11.23
N CYS A 349 -9.28 2.71 -10.83
CA CYS A 349 -8.85 4.02 -10.32
C CYS A 349 -9.39 4.32 -8.91
N SER A 350 -8.60 4.01 -7.87
CA SER A 350 -8.85 4.47 -6.50
C SER A 350 -7.67 5.28 -5.96
N LEU A 351 -7.96 6.31 -5.15
CA LEU A 351 -7.01 7.03 -4.31
C LEU A 351 -7.34 6.73 -2.85
N ASP A 352 -6.42 6.09 -2.15
CA ASP A 352 -6.52 5.69 -0.75
C ASP A 352 -5.64 6.61 0.10
N LEU A 353 -6.30 7.36 1.00
CA LEU A 353 -5.67 8.30 1.93
C LEU A 353 -5.81 7.79 3.37
N PHE A 354 -4.85 8.12 4.24
CA PHE A 354 -4.80 7.57 5.60
C PHE A 354 -4.80 8.70 6.65
N GLU A 355 -5.80 8.70 7.53
CA GLU A 355 -5.90 9.68 8.62
C GLU A 355 -4.88 9.42 9.72
N GLU A 356 -4.51 10.47 10.46
CA GLU A 356 -3.96 10.35 11.80
C GLU A 356 -5.11 10.14 12.82
N ASN A 357 -4.77 9.86 14.08
CA ASN A 357 -5.77 9.64 15.12
C ASN A 357 -6.62 10.91 15.37
N ARG A 358 -7.88 10.88 14.90
CA ARG A 358 -8.83 12.00 14.96
C ARG A 358 -9.16 12.45 16.39
N GLU A 359 -9.19 11.51 17.34
CA GLU A 359 -9.51 11.81 18.74
C GLU A 359 -8.41 12.65 19.37
N ALA A 360 -7.16 12.30 19.09
CA ALA A 360 -5.98 13.00 19.56
C ALA A 360 -5.76 14.33 18.84
N VAL A 361 -5.91 14.38 17.51
CA VAL A 361 -5.58 15.57 16.72
C VAL A 361 -6.51 15.77 15.52
N ASN A 362 -6.83 17.03 15.26
CA ASN A 362 -7.44 17.51 14.01
C ASN A 362 -6.63 18.72 13.50
N ILE A 363 -6.95 19.24 12.32
CA ILE A 363 -6.17 20.34 11.70
C ILE A 363 -6.03 21.55 12.64
N GLY A 364 -7.12 21.94 13.32
CA GLY A 364 -7.16 23.09 14.23
C GLY A 364 -6.45 22.88 15.56
N LYS A 365 -6.45 21.66 16.11
CA LYS A 365 -5.72 21.30 17.35
C LYS A 365 -4.21 21.18 17.10
N SER A 366 -3.80 20.82 15.89
CA SER A 366 -2.40 20.70 15.52
C SER A 366 -1.79 22.06 15.18
N SER A 367 -0.88 22.56 16.02
CA SER A 367 -0.16 23.81 15.74
C SER A 367 0.60 23.78 14.42
N TYR A 368 1.13 22.62 14.02
CA TYR A 368 1.82 22.43 12.75
C TYR A 368 0.86 22.47 11.55
N ASN A 369 -0.19 21.63 11.54
CA ASN A 369 -1.14 21.59 10.41
C ASN A 369 -1.90 22.91 10.26
N SER A 370 -2.33 23.50 11.38
CA SER A 370 -2.92 24.85 11.38
C SER A 370 -2.02 25.87 10.70
N LYS A 371 -0.73 25.87 11.04
CA LYS A 371 0.24 26.80 10.45
C LYS A 371 0.43 26.52 8.96
N TRP A 372 0.58 25.27 8.54
CA TRP A 372 0.77 24.91 7.13
C TRP A 372 -0.40 25.34 6.25
N VAL A 373 -1.65 25.07 6.68
CA VAL A 373 -2.84 25.49 5.94
C VAL A 373 -2.96 27.01 5.89
N LYS A 374 -2.79 27.70 7.03
CA LYS A 374 -2.85 29.18 7.08
C LYS A 374 -1.78 29.83 6.20
N THR A 375 -0.56 29.31 6.21
CA THR A 375 0.55 29.84 5.40
C THR A 375 0.29 29.63 3.91
N ALA A 376 -0.28 28.49 3.50
CA ALA A 376 -0.54 28.22 2.10
C ALA A 376 -1.80 28.91 1.56
N TYR A 377 -2.87 28.98 2.36
CA TYR A 377 -4.22 29.30 1.87
C TYR A 377 -4.95 30.40 2.65
N GLY A 378 -4.36 30.93 3.72
CA GLY A 378 -4.95 31.96 4.56
C GLY A 378 -5.98 31.45 5.59
N ASN A 379 -6.45 32.36 6.45
CA ASN A 379 -7.34 32.02 7.57
C ASN A 379 -8.72 31.53 7.11
N ASN A 380 -9.29 32.12 6.05
CA ASN A 380 -10.63 31.74 5.59
C ASN A 380 -10.70 30.26 5.18
N ILE A 381 -9.69 29.78 4.45
CA ILE A 381 -9.60 28.36 4.06
C ILE A 381 -9.28 27.48 5.27
N TYR A 382 -8.42 27.94 6.17
CA TYR A 382 -8.14 27.21 7.41
C TYR A 382 -9.41 26.97 8.23
N GLU A 383 -10.28 27.97 8.37
CA GLU A 383 -11.50 27.87 9.18
C GLU A 383 -12.44 26.76 8.68
N THR A 384 -12.57 26.59 7.35
CA THR A 384 -13.46 25.58 6.76
C THR A 384 -13.03 24.13 6.98
N MET A 385 -11.75 23.90 7.31
CA MET A 385 -11.19 22.57 7.54
C MET A 385 -10.59 22.35 8.93
N SER A 386 -10.66 23.35 9.81
CA SER A 386 -10.04 23.30 11.14
C SER A 386 -10.58 22.16 12.03
N ASP A 387 -11.82 21.73 11.84
CA ASP A 387 -12.46 20.62 12.57
C ASP A 387 -12.15 19.24 11.97
N LYS A 388 -11.54 19.19 10.78
CA LYS A 388 -11.32 17.95 10.02
C LYS A 388 -10.12 17.15 10.52
N PRO A 389 -10.18 15.80 10.44
CA PRO A 389 -9.03 14.94 10.73
C PRO A 389 -7.82 15.32 9.88
N VAL A 390 -6.63 15.16 10.44
CA VAL A 390 -5.40 15.28 9.66
C VAL A 390 -5.24 14.02 8.81
N ILE A 391 -5.07 14.18 7.50
CA ILE A 391 -4.71 13.09 6.58
C ILE A 391 -3.21 13.17 6.31
N CYS A 392 -2.46 12.08 6.49
CA CYS A 392 -1.01 12.08 6.44
C CYS A 392 -0.48 12.06 4.99
N SER A 393 0.25 13.09 4.59
CA SER A 393 0.88 13.16 3.26
C SER A 393 2.09 12.23 3.10
N GLY A 394 2.61 11.70 4.20
CA GLY A 394 3.66 10.68 4.21
C GLY A 394 3.17 9.28 3.90
N SER A 395 1.85 9.07 3.72
CA SER A 395 1.25 7.79 3.34
C SER A 395 0.07 8.01 2.39
N THR A 396 0.21 7.56 1.14
CA THR A 396 -0.86 7.67 0.14
C THR A 396 -0.74 6.51 -0.83
N MET A 397 -1.84 5.90 -1.20
CA MET A 397 -1.82 4.76 -2.11
C MET A 397 -2.90 4.91 -3.17
N GLY A 398 -2.75 4.28 -4.33
CA GLY A 398 -3.81 4.25 -5.31
C GLY A 398 -3.44 3.47 -6.57
N GLY A 399 -4.38 3.38 -7.50
CA GLY A 399 -4.07 2.97 -8.87
C GLY A 399 -3.18 4.00 -9.55
N GLN A 400 -2.45 3.59 -10.59
CA GLN A 400 -1.51 4.45 -11.31
C GLN A 400 -2.13 5.81 -11.69
N LYS A 401 -3.34 5.79 -12.27
CA LYS A 401 -4.01 7.02 -12.71
C LYS A 401 -4.37 7.96 -11.56
N ALA A 402 -4.81 7.41 -10.43
CA ALA A 402 -5.15 8.19 -9.26
C ALA A 402 -3.92 8.88 -8.66
N ILE A 403 -2.78 8.18 -8.61
CA ILE A 403 -1.52 8.73 -8.11
C ILE A 403 -0.95 9.78 -9.07
N GLU A 404 -1.05 9.59 -10.39
CA GLU A 404 -0.68 10.61 -11.38
C GLU A 404 -1.47 11.91 -11.17
N LEU A 405 -2.80 11.82 -11.06
CA LEU A 405 -3.67 12.97 -10.82
C LEU A 405 -3.35 13.67 -9.49
N TYR A 406 -3.17 12.88 -8.43
CA TYR A 406 -2.87 13.38 -7.08
C TYR A 406 -1.52 14.11 -7.01
N THR A 407 -0.47 13.50 -7.56
CA THR A 407 0.89 14.09 -7.53
C THR A 407 0.94 15.35 -8.38
N ARG A 408 0.33 15.35 -9.57
CA ARG A 408 0.19 16.55 -10.42
C ARG A 408 -0.58 17.67 -9.72
N ALA A 409 -1.70 17.37 -9.07
CA ALA A 409 -2.47 18.34 -8.30
C ALA A 409 -1.65 18.93 -7.13
N THR A 410 -0.82 18.11 -6.47
CA THR A 410 0.07 18.56 -5.39
C THR A 410 1.15 19.52 -5.90
N VAL A 411 1.76 19.23 -7.05
CA VAL A 411 2.72 20.14 -7.71
C VAL A 411 2.04 21.47 -8.07
N ALA A 412 0.83 21.41 -8.62
CA ALA A 412 0.06 22.60 -8.95
C ALA A 412 -0.28 23.47 -7.71
N GLN A 413 -0.48 22.86 -6.53
CA GLN A 413 -0.64 23.63 -5.29
C GLN A 413 0.64 24.38 -4.90
N PHE A 414 1.81 23.80 -5.11
CA PHE A 414 3.04 24.57 -4.96
C PHE A 414 3.11 25.71 -5.98
N ASP A 415 2.77 25.43 -7.24
CA ASP A 415 2.85 26.43 -8.31
C ASP A 415 1.95 27.64 -8.05
N LYS A 416 0.77 27.41 -7.47
CA LYS A 416 -0.17 28.45 -7.08
C LYS A 416 0.29 29.24 -5.85
N ASN A 417 0.67 28.54 -4.77
CA ASN A 417 0.84 29.17 -3.46
C ASN A 417 2.28 29.55 -3.12
N LYS A 418 3.26 28.96 -3.83
CA LYS A 418 4.71 29.12 -3.59
C LYS A 418 5.12 28.93 -2.12
N CYS A 419 4.40 28.09 -1.38
CA CYS A 419 4.60 27.87 0.06
C CYS A 419 5.95 27.16 0.30
N LYS A 420 6.91 27.88 0.90
CA LYS A 420 8.28 27.38 1.19
C LYS A 420 8.49 26.95 2.64
N GLN A 421 7.42 26.89 3.43
CA GLN A 421 7.51 26.37 4.79
C GLN A 421 7.66 24.84 4.74
N VAL A 422 8.57 24.28 5.53
CA VAL A 422 8.70 22.83 5.68
C VAL A 422 7.39 22.26 6.19
N GLY A 423 6.83 21.27 5.48
CA GLY A 423 5.52 20.68 5.74
C GLY A 423 4.35 21.33 4.98
N CYS A 424 4.60 22.26 4.04
CA CYS A 424 3.51 22.75 3.17
C CYS A 424 2.90 21.62 2.32
N ASP A 425 3.63 20.56 2.00
CA ASP A 425 3.11 19.37 1.32
C ASP A 425 1.97 18.71 2.10
N GLN A 426 2.11 18.63 3.43
CA GLN A 426 1.03 18.19 4.32
C GLN A 426 -0.19 19.12 4.27
N GLY A 427 0.03 20.43 4.19
CA GLY A 427 -1.05 21.42 3.99
C GLY A 427 -1.73 21.29 2.61
N PHE A 428 -0.96 21.05 1.55
CA PHE A 428 -1.48 20.82 0.19
C PHE A 428 -2.32 19.55 0.13
N HIS A 429 -1.82 18.46 0.72
CA HIS A 429 -2.51 17.18 0.79
C HIS A 429 -3.89 17.31 1.46
N ASN A 430 -3.96 17.94 2.63
CA ASN A 430 -5.24 18.14 3.34
C ASN A 430 -6.17 19.09 2.55
N PHE A 431 -5.64 20.15 1.96
CA PHE A 431 -6.43 21.06 1.13
C PHE A 431 -7.03 20.34 -0.09
N LEU A 432 -6.26 19.54 -0.83
CA LEU A 432 -6.77 18.85 -2.03
C LEU A 432 -8.01 18.00 -1.73
N TYR A 433 -8.07 17.36 -0.56
CA TYR A 433 -9.22 16.57 -0.17
C TYR A 433 -10.37 17.41 0.43
N TYR A 434 -10.07 18.35 1.33
CA TYR A 434 -11.07 19.11 2.09
C TYR A 434 -11.50 20.43 1.45
N ASP A 435 -10.90 20.84 0.33
CA ASP A 435 -11.23 22.10 -0.34
C ASP A 435 -12.74 22.17 -0.62
N PRO A 436 -13.45 23.18 -0.06
CA PRO A 436 -14.90 23.31 -0.23
C PRO A 436 -15.32 23.51 -1.68
N SER A 437 -14.41 23.97 -2.56
CA SER A 437 -14.71 24.08 -4.00
C SER A 437 -14.84 22.71 -4.68
N GLY A 438 -14.31 21.65 -4.08
CA GLY A 438 -14.38 20.28 -4.59
C GLY A 438 -13.65 20.06 -5.91
N VAL A 439 -12.75 20.96 -6.30
CA VAL A 439 -12.10 20.93 -7.63
C VAL A 439 -11.32 19.64 -7.87
N PHE A 440 -10.52 19.19 -6.90
CA PHE A 440 -9.75 17.94 -7.03
C PHE A 440 -10.67 16.71 -7.06
N ASN A 441 -11.66 16.64 -6.17
CA ASN A 441 -12.64 15.55 -6.15
C ASN A 441 -13.45 15.48 -7.45
N SER A 442 -13.76 16.64 -8.05
CA SER A 442 -14.40 16.73 -9.36
C SER A 442 -13.47 16.20 -10.46
N GLU A 443 -12.18 16.49 -10.40
CA GLU A 443 -11.20 15.98 -11.36
C GLU A 443 -11.04 14.46 -11.25
N LEU A 444 -10.98 13.91 -10.03
CA LEU A 444 -10.97 12.45 -9.83
C LEU A 444 -12.25 11.80 -10.37
N THR A 445 -13.42 12.37 -10.07
CA THR A 445 -14.71 11.85 -10.54
C THR A 445 -14.80 11.86 -12.08
N LYS A 446 -14.34 12.92 -12.75
CA LYS A 446 -14.28 13.00 -14.21
C LYS A 446 -13.42 11.89 -14.82
N ASN A 447 -12.38 11.47 -14.12
CA ASN A 447 -11.50 10.37 -14.53
C ASN A 447 -11.96 9.01 -13.99
N LYS A 448 -13.20 8.90 -13.48
CA LYS A 448 -13.79 7.69 -12.89
C LYS A 448 -12.99 7.14 -11.71
N CYS A 449 -12.28 8.01 -11.00
CA CYS A 449 -11.51 7.67 -9.82
C CYS A 449 -12.34 7.87 -8.55
N LYS A 450 -12.20 6.96 -7.59
CA LYS A 450 -12.84 7.04 -6.27
C LYS A 450 -11.80 7.43 -5.22
N VAL A 451 -12.19 8.24 -4.23
CA VAL A 451 -11.34 8.50 -3.05
C VAL A 451 -11.87 7.70 -1.88
N ASN A 452 -10.97 6.94 -1.24
CA ASN A 452 -11.22 6.27 0.02
C ASN A 452 -10.34 6.92 1.09
N VAL A 453 -10.93 7.27 2.22
CA VAL A 453 -10.18 7.76 3.38
C VAL A 453 -10.33 6.75 4.50
N HIS A 454 -9.19 6.20 4.91
CA HIS A 454 -9.08 5.20 5.96
C HIS A 454 -8.75 5.89 7.28
N LYS A 455 -9.52 5.62 8.34
CA LYS A 455 -9.20 6.18 9.66
C LYS A 455 -7.92 5.55 10.19
N GLN A 456 -7.31 6.18 11.20
CA GLN A 456 -6.18 5.57 11.90
C GLN A 456 -6.58 4.19 12.46
N GLY A 457 -5.78 3.17 12.14
CA GLY A 457 -6.08 1.77 12.47
C GLY A 457 -7.06 1.09 11.51
N GLU A 458 -7.36 1.68 10.36
CA GLU A 458 -8.06 1.06 9.24
C GLU A 458 -7.15 1.08 7.99
N GLY A 459 -7.43 0.21 7.03
CA GLY A 459 -6.68 0.19 5.77
C GLY A 459 -5.32 -0.51 5.87
N ALA A 460 -4.49 -0.28 4.86
CA ALA A 460 -3.15 -0.87 4.77
C ALA A 460 -2.07 -0.11 5.54
N VAL A 461 -2.30 1.16 5.91
CA VAL A 461 -1.31 1.99 6.61
C VAL A 461 -1.84 2.51 7.92
N ASN A 462 -1.14 2.20 9.02
CA ASN A 462 -1.48 2.66 10.34
C ASN A 462 -0.54 3.81 10.76
N ASN A 463 -1.06 5.05 10.72
CA ASN A 463 -0.32 6.26 11.08
C ASN A 463 -0.29 6.45 12.60
N LEU A 464 0.89 6.32 13.22
CA LEU A 464 1.02 6.32 14.68
C LEU A 464 1.39 7.69 15.29
N ALA A 465 1.68 8.72 14.49
CA ALA A 465 2.27 9.95 15.06
C ALA A 465 1.41 10.68 16.08
N ALA A 466 0.09 10.57 15.97
CA ALA A 466 -0.84 11.22 16.89
C ALA A 466 -1.19 10.38 18.13
N MET A 467 -0.74 9.11 18.20
CA MET A 467 -1.09 8.17 19.28
C MET A 467 -0.25 8.36 20.55
N ARG A 468 -0.11 9.59 21.04
CA ARG A 468 0.83 9.95 22.12
C ARG A 468 0.18 10.11 23.50
N THR A 469 -1.13 9.90 23.62
CA THR A 469 -1.87 10.10 24.87
C THR A 469 -1.56 9.02 25.91
N SER A 470 -1.18 7.82 25.47
CA SER A 470 -0.71 6.71 26.30
C SER A 470 0.21 5.79 25.49
N SER A 471 0.74 4.71 26.08
CA SER A 471 1.55 3.74 25.32
C SER A 471 0.74 3.02 24.23
N LEU A 472 1.37 2.58 23.15
CA LEU A 472 0.68 1.78 22.14
C LEU A 472 0.15 0.45 22.69
N ARG A 473 0.81 -0.13 23.70
CA ARG A 473 0.35 -1.35 24.38
C ARG A 473 -0.94 -1.14 25.17
N SER A 474 -1.02 -0.07 25.96
CA SER A 474 -2.23 0.27 26.71
C SER A 474 -3.41 0.58 25.79
N GLN A 475 -3.13 1.04 24.56
CA GLN A 475 -4.14 1.26 23.52
C GLN A 475 -4.50 -0.05 22.77
N GLY A 476 -3.81 -1.16 23.05
CA GLY A 476 -3.99 -2.43 22.37
C GLY A 476 -3.64 -2.38 20.88
N VAL A 477 -2.75 -1.46 20.50
CA VAL A 477 -2.23 -1.28 19.13
C VAL A 477 -0.91 -2.02 18.95
N LEU A 478 -0.03 -1.98 19.96
CA LEU A 478 1.17 -2.82 20.01
C LEU A 478 0.89 -4.05 20.89
N ILE A 479 1.05 -5.25 20.33
CA ILE A 479 0.89 -6.51 21.04
C ILE A 479 2.15 -7.36 20.93
N ASP A 480 2.35 -8.26 21.89
CA ASP A 480 3.41 -9.26 21.79
C ASP A 480 3.07 -10.27 20.70
N GLY A 481 4.08 -10.62 19.91
CA GLY A 481 3.92 -11.70 18.96
C GLY A 481 4.01 -13.02 19.71
N ASN A 482 2.89 -13.73 19.85
CA ASN A 482 2.81 -15.00 20.60
C ASN A 482 3.51 -16.18 19.87
N GLY A 483 4.71 -15.97 19.31
CA GLY A 483 5.44 -16.91 18.46
C GLY A 483 4.94 -17.00 17.01
N SER A 484 3.80 -16.38 16.70
CA SER A 484 3.21 -16.36 15.35
C SER A 484 3.79 -15.30 14.41
N PHE A 485 4.49 -14.30 14.95
CA PHE A 485 5.13 -13.25 14.17
C PHE A 485 6.64 -13.40 14.28
N GLU A 486 7.33 -13.47 13.15
CA GLU A 486 8.79 -13.64 13.11
C GLU A 486 9.55 -12.55 13.89
N ASP A 487 8.94 -11.37 14.02
CA ASP A 487 9.53 -10.21 14.68
C ASP A 487 9.27 -10.15 16.19
N GLY A 488 8.43 -11.04 16.74
CA GLY A 488 8.10 -11.08 18.17
C GLY A 488 7.21 -9.93 18.67
N PHE A 489 6.73 -9.07 17.78
CA PHE A 489 5.74 -8.03 18.06
C PHE A 489 4.74 -7.93 16.90
N ALA A 490 3.59 -7.30 17.16
CA ALA A 490 2.70 -6.86 16.10
C ALA A 490 2.07 -5.50 16.39
N VAL A 491 1.99 -4.64 15.38
CA VAL A 491 1.09 -3.49 15.38
C VAL A 491 -0.20 -3.90 14.67
N VAL A 492 -1.33 -3.72 15.34
CA VAL A 492 -2.64 -4.14 14.84
C VAL A 492 -3.55 -2.96 14.52
N ASN A 493 -4.39 -3.16 13.53
CA ASN A 493 -5.50 -2.29 13.19
C ASN A 493 -6.57 -2.34 14.31
N SER A 494 -7.55 -1.44 14.22
CA SER A 494 -8.65 -1.32 15.18
C SER A 494 -9.48 -2.61 15.30
N ASP A 495 -9.57 -3.37 14.21
CA ASP A 495 -10.23 -4.67 14.13
C ASP A 495 -9.36 -5.85 14.61
N LYS A 496 -8.17 -5.56 15.15
CA LYS A 496 -7.16 -6.52 15.63
C LYS A 496 -6.49 -7.35 14.53
N THR A 497 -6.70 -7.02 13.26
CA THR A 497 -5.89 -7.58 12.16
C THR A 497 -4.49 -6.95 12.17
N LEU A 498 -3.51 -7.63 11.57
CA LEU A 498 -2.15 -7.12 11.44
C LEU A 498 -2.15 -5.86 10.55
N SER A 499 -1.53 -4.76 11.01
CA SER A 499 -1.34 -3.56 10.19
C SER A 499 -0.29 -3.87 9.12
N PRO A 500 -0.59 -3.82 7.80
CA PRO A 500 0.42 -4.14 6.79
C PRO A 500 1.61 -3.19 6.83
N VAL A 501 1.35 -1.90 6.99
CA VAL A 501 2.37 -0.85 7.13
C VAL A 501 2.21 -0.13 8.46
N VAL A 502 3.29 -0.07 9.20
CA VAL A 502 3.45 0.72 10.42
C VAL A 502 4.17 1.99 10.05
N HIS A 503 3.47 3.12 10.12
CA HIS A 503 4.01 4.42 9.72
C HIS A 503 4.19 5.33 10.94
N GLN A 504 5.27 6.10 10.93
CA GLN A 504 5.71 6.98 12.02
C GLN A 504 6.02 6.21 13.32
N PHE A 505 6.59 5.00 13.18
CA PHE A 505 6.89 4.12 14.32
C PHE A 505 7.87 4.75 15.32
N ASP A 506 8.69 5.71 14.86
CA ASP A 506 9.70 6.39 15.65
C ASP A 506 9.12 7.43 16.63
N ARG A 507 7.79 7.59 16.65
CA ARG A 507 7.03 8.42 17.60
C ARG A 507 6.65 7.67 18.88
N ASP A 508 6.87 6.37 18.94
CA ASP A 508 6.77 5.55 20.16
C ASP A 508 8.16 4.98 20.52
N ASN A 509 8.59 5.16 21.76
CA ASN A 509 9.95 4.79 22.19
C ASN A 509 10.17 3.27 22.24
N GLU A 510 9.14 2.52 22.62
CA GLU A 510 9.24 1.06 22.72
C GLU A 510 9.33 0.46 21.32
N LEU A 511 8.39 0.80 20.45
CA LEU A 511 8.33 0.33 19.08
C LEU A 511 9.59 0.71 18.29
N LYS A 512 10.06 1.96 18.45
CA LYS A 512 11.34 2.41 17.89
C LYS A 512 12.52 1.56 18.36
N GLY A 513 12.54 1.19 19.64
CA GLY A 513 13.57 0.32 20.21
C GLY A 513 13.56 -1.08 19.60
N ILE A 514 12.37 -1.67 19.47
CA ILE A 514 12.16 -2.99 18.85
C ILE A 514 12.62 -2.98 17.39
N ILE A 515 12.12 -2.04 16.58
CA ILE A 515 12.47 -1.95 15.16
C ILE A 515 13.97 -1.68 14.98
N ARG A 516 14.57 -0.80 15.79
CA ARG A 516 16.03 -0.54 15.71
C ARG A 516 16.86 -1.80 15.99
N ASN A 517 16.44 -2.65 16.92
CA ASN A 517 17.10 -3.92 17.17
C ASN A 517 16.97 -4.87 15.97
N ARG A 518 15.79 -4.92 15.35
CA ARG A 518 15.56 -5.69 14.13
C ARG A 518 16.41 -5.20 12.97
N THR A 519 16.48 -3.89 12.75
CA THR A 519 17.33 -3.25 11.75
C THR A 519 18.79 -3.68 11.89
N ARG A 520 19.35 -3.72 13.11
CA ARG A 520 20.74 -4.15 13.34
C ARG A 520 20.98 -5.60 12.86
N LEU A 521 20.01 -6.48 13.07
CA LEU A 521 20.08 -7.88 12.62
C LEU A 521 20.02 -7.97 11.09
N LEU A 522 19.12 -7.21 10.46
CA LEU A 522 18.99 -7.15 9.00
C LEU A 522 20.26 -6.61 8.33
N VAL A 523 20.82 -5.52 8.86
CA VAL A 523 22.10 -4.95 8.36
C VAL A 523 23.23 -5.98 8.47
N LYS A 524 23.30 -6.71 9.60
CA LYS A 524 24.30 -7.77 9.79
C LYS A 524 24.12 -8.91 8.78
N LYS A 525 22.88 -9.35 8.54
CA LYS A 525 22.54 -10.41 7.58
C LYS A 525 22.95 -10.02 6.15
N TRP A 526 22.64 -8.79 5.73
CA TRP A 526 23.06 -8.27 4.42
C TRP A 526 24.59 -8.18 4.29
N ALA A 527 25.29 -7.66 5.31
CA ALA A 527 26.75 -7.58 5.28
C ALA A 527 27.40 -8.98 5.15
N GLN A 528 26.79 -10.00 5.75
CA GLN A 528 27.24 -11.40 5.64
C GLN A 528 27.00 -11.97 4.24
N SER A 529 25.81 -11.76 3.64
CA SER A 529 25.52 -12.25 2.28
C SER A 529 26.44 -11.62 1.24
N ARG A 530 26.75 -10.32 1.37
CA ARG A 530 27.72 -9.62 0.54
C ARG A 530 29.11 -10.28 0.60
N ASN A 531 29.60 -10.58 1.80
CA ASN A 531 30.92 -11.19 1.99
C ASN A 531 31.00 -12.62 1.42
N LEU A 532 29.90 -13.37 1.47
CA LEU A 532 29.83 -14.71 0.87
C LEU A 532 29.83 -14.64 -0.67
N GLY A 533 29.08 -13.70 -1.26
CA GLY A 533 29.09 -13.49 -2.72
C GLY A 533 30.49 -13.11 -3.24
N VAL A 534 31.21 -12.24 -2.55
CA VAL A 534 32.59 -11.87 -2.91
C VAL A 534 33.55 -13.06 -2.80
N LYS A 535 33.34 -13.96 -1.82
CA LYS A 535 34.14 -15.19 -1.69
C LYS A 535 33.83 -16.22 -2.76
N ALA A 536 32.60 -16.29 -3.26
CA ALA A 536 32.21 -17.23 -4.32
C ALA A 536 32.71 -16.81 -5.72
N LEU A 537 32.98 -15.51 -5.91
CA LEU A 537 33.51 -14.94 -7.15
C LEU A 537 35.06 -14.95 -7.23
N ARG A 538 35.75 -15.25 -6.12
CA ARG A 538 37.21 -15.40 -6.04
C ARG A 538 37.58 -16.87 -6.01
#